data_AF-A0A4U5MR66-F1
#
_entry.id   AF-A0A4U5MR66-F1
#
_cell.length_a   1.000
_cell.length_b   1.000
_cell.length_c   1.000
_cell.angle_alpha   90.00
_cell.angle_beta   90.00
_cell.angle_gamma   90.00
#
_symmetry.space_group_name_H-M   'P 1'
#
loop_
_entity.id
_entity.type
_entity.pdbx_description
1 polymer ?
#
loop_
_entity_poly.entity_id
_entity_poly.type
_entity_poly.pdbx_seq_one_letter_code
_entity_poly.pdbx_strand_id
1 'polypeptide(L)'
;MLEEIGKHPQFYKLGLHSANSPLDLKPEHQELWENIMDVMRTEYPEVAEDHVWKSWKWLRRYYHTTKCPQKYAGKIEFLERMRAEKEEERDHQREAWKHSQIVLNKVSTVEMRKTIPALAKKDAEEARSLRPKDPTPVSEFGMRKNHNFDMQHGQKYFPKKSSGIPGRGRMSVIDTFAVRYGDEACDLLFAQIGRFPAVYMPSCNIPEPSGLRDEARQNWATVMNVMNERYPGMDSLDAWRAWRTLRRNYNNSSCPKNWVGKLPFLNKLLANKEAIQSRNREMRRVDADNLEHYSRSGSREESWDDSEDQKNYVDFLSNLEATNDYDEGDLLDDPSIGPDGSYYNDYDQYGAEVPVEGSTAMELLMSNVQRASSQDEPSSSGKMMPMKRRSSSPKMPQFKRPRMSNIGIATSPMRIDEDPFKKLVREKWDEFRNLPNPKQHLSTLKREIMTIINKAFSDADM
;
A
#
# COMPACT_ATOMS: atom_id res chain seq x y z
N MET A 1 -16.31 6.58 -27.81
CA MET A 1 -15.70 6.50 -26.46
C MET A 1 -14.25 6.03 -26.48
N LEU A 2 -13.95 4.75 -26.76
CA LEU A 2 -12.60 4.19 -26.59
C LEU A 2 -11.55 4.87 -27.46
N GLU A 3 -11.91 5.23 -28.68
CA GLU A 3 -11.05 6.00 -29.58
C GLU A 3 -10.69 7.37 -29.00
N GLU A 4 -11.65 8.06 -28.39
CA GLU A 4 -11.42 9.37 -27.78
C GLU A 4 -10.57 9.26 -26.52
N ILE A 5 -10.88 8.31 -25.64
CA ILE A 5 -10.06 8.03 -24.44
C ILE A 5 -8.62 7.70 -24.83
N GLY A 6 -8.41 6.94 -25.91
CA GLY A 6 -7.09 6.59 -26.42
C GLY A 6 -6.23 7.78 -26.84
N LYS A 7 -6.83 8.94 -27.17
CA LYS A 7 -6.12 10.18 -27.51
C LYS A 7 -5.53 10.89 -26.29
N HIS A 8 -5.92 10.52 -25.07
CA HIS A 8 -5.51 11.17 -23.84
C HIS A 8 -4.70 10.23 -22.91
N PRO A 9 -3.38 10.04 -23.16
CA PRO A 9 -2.49 9.21 -22.33
C PRO A 9 -2.55 9.50 -20.84
N GLN A 10 -2.52 10.79 -20.49
CA GLN A 10 -2.61 11.27 -19.13
C GLN A 10 -3.92 10.89 -18.42
N PHE A 11 -4.99 10.62 -19.17
CA PHE A 11 -6.26 10.17 -18.63
C PHE A 11 -6.30 8.64 -18.46
N TYR A 12 -5.98 7.85 -19.50
CA TYR A 12 -6.08 6.40 -19.37
C TYR A 12 -4.98 5.78 -18.49
N LYS A 13 -3.85 6.46 -18.28
CA LYS A 13 -2.81 6.04 -17.33
C LYS A 13 -3.16 6.36 -15.86
N LEU A 14 -4.14 7.23 -15.59
CA LEU A 14 -4.50 7.67 -14.25
C LEU A 14 -4.98 6.52 -13.34
N GLY A 15 -4.58 6.46 -12.07
CA GLY A 15 -5.15 5.49 -11.12
C GLY A 15 -6.62 5.82 -10.79
N LEU A 16 -7.57 4.95 -11.17
CA LEU A 16 -9.01 5.16 -10.94
C LEU A 16 -9.58 4.38 -9.74
N HIS A 17 -8.71 3.94 -8.81
CA HIS A 17 -9.13 3.10 -7.68
C HIS A 17 -10.00 3.84 -6.66
N SER A 18 -9.79 5.15 -6.48
CA SER A 18 -10.52 5.97 -5.50
C SER A 18 -11.65 6.82 -6.11
N ALA A 19 -11.76 6.89 -7.43
CA ALA A 19 -12.72 7.77 -8.11
C ALA A 19 -13.99 7.00 -8.47
N ASN A 20 -15.11 7.33 -7.84
CA ASN A 20 -16.42 6.72 -8.12
C ASN A 20 -17.18 7.51 -9.17
N SER A 21 -16.99 8.82 -9.21
CA SER A 21 -17.55 9.76 -10.17
C SER A 21 -16.44 10.50 -10.93
N PRO A 22 -16.69 11.00 -12.16
CA PRO A 22 -15.79 11.94 -12.82
C PRO A 22 -15.47 13.18 -11.97
N LEU A 23 -16.38 13.58 -11.08
CA LEU A 23 -16.18 14.71 -10.16
C LEU A 23 -15.11 14.43 -9.09
N ASP A 24 -14.79 13.16 -8.82
CA ASP A 24 -13.73 12.79 -7.85
C ASP A 24 -12.32 12.93 -8.46
N LEU A 25 -12.22 13.21 -9.75
CA LEU A 25 -10.95 13.42 -10.44
C LEU A 25 -10.31 14.76 -10.07
N LYS A 26 -8.98 14.85 -10.19
CA LYS A 26 -8.29 16.15 -10.10
C LYS A 26 -8.76 17.08 -11.23
N PRO A 27 -8.74 18.41 -11.05
CA PRO A 27 -9.20 19.36 -12.07
C PRO A 27 -8.60 19.15 -13.47
N GLU A 28 -7.30 18.85 -13.54
CA GLU A 28 -6.60 18.55 -14.80
C GLU A 28 -7.18 17.33 -15.54
N HIS A 29 -7.67 16.33 -14.80
CA HIS A 29 -8.26 15.12 -15.36
C HIS A 29 -9.76 15.25 -15.61
N GLN A 30 -10.44 16.13 -14.87
CA GLN A 30 -11.83 16.51 -15.15
C GLN A 30 -11.93 17.21 -16.50
N GLU A 31 -11.03 18.14 -16.81
CA GLU A 31 -11.02 18.83 -18.12
C GLU A 31 -10.85 17.84 -19.28
N LEU A 32 -9.97 16.84 -19.12
CA LEU A 32 -9.80 15.79 -20.12
C LEU A 32 -11.04 14.92 -20.28
N TRP A 33 -11.71 14.61 -19.17
CA TRP A 33 -12.96 13.87 -19.21
C TRP A 33 -14.08 14.67 -19.88
N GLU A 34 -14.20 15.97 -19.60
CA GLU A 34 -15.17 16.85 -20.26
C GLU A 34 -14.92 16.93 -21.76
N ASN A 35 -13.65 17.01 -22.21
CA ASN A 35 -13.33 16.96 -23.63
C ASN A 35 -13.80 15.64 -24.29
N ILE A 36 -13.60 14.50 -23.61
CA ILE A 36 -14.11 13.20 -24.08
C ILE A 36 -15.64 13.22 -24.14
N MET A 37 -16.29 13.78 -23.13
CA MET A 37 -17.75 13.86 -23.05
C MET A 37 -18.35 14.85 -24.05
N ASP A 38 -17.66 15.92 -24.41
CA ASP A 38 -18.10 16.85 -25.46
C ASP A 38 -18.19 16.16 -26.82
N VAL A 39 -17.22 15.31 -27.17
CA VAL A 39 -17.26 14.49 -28.38
C VAL A 39 -18.40 13.48 -28.28
N MET A 40 -18.54 12.79 -27.14
CA MET A 40 -19.62 11.82 -26.93
C MET A 40 -21.01 12.47 -27.01
N ARG A 41 -21.21 13.66 -26.43
CA ARG A 41 -22.47 14.41 -26.49
C ARG A 41 -22.79 14.92 -27.89
N THR A 42 -21.75 15.22 -28.69
CA THR A 42 -21.90 15.67 -30.07
C THR A 42 -22.30 14.53 -31.00
N GLU A 43 -21.66 13.36 -30.88
CA GLU A 43 -21.90 12.21 -31.75
C GLU A 43 -23.07 11.33 -31.27
N TYR A 44 -23.26 11.22 -29.95
CA TYR A 44 -24.23 10.34 -29.30
C TYR A 44 -24.97 11.06 -28.16
N PRO A 45 -25.85 12.04 -28.49
CA PRO A 45 -26.48 12.93 -27.51
C PRO A 45 -27.37 12.24 -26.47
N GLU A 46 -27.83 11.02 -26.77
CA GLU A 46 -28.65 10.18 -25.89
C GLU A 46 -27.85 9.46 -24.79
N VAL A 47 -26.53 9.42 -24.90
CA VAL A 47 -25.68 8.67 -23.98
C VAL A 47 -25.41 9.50 -22.73
N ALA A 48 -25.94 9.03 -21.59
CA ALA A 48 -25.67 9.61 -20.29
C ALA A 48 -24.19 9.43 -19.87
N GLU A 49 -23.61 10.48 -19.29
CA GLU A 49 -22.21 10.49 -18.83
C GLU A 49 -21.87 9.36 -17.86
N ASP A 50 -22.78 9.07 -16.93
CA ASP A 50 -22.61 8.00 -15.94
C ASP A 50 -22.42 6.63 -16.61
N HIS A 51 -23.13 6.35 -17.71
CA HIS A 51 -22.95 5.11 -18.46
C HIS A 51 -21.59 5.05 -19.16
N VAL A 52 -21.10 6.17 -19.70
CA VAL A 52 -19.77 6.25 -20.32
C VAL A 52 -18.69 5.97 -19.26
N TRP A 53 -18.81 6.62 -18.10
CA TRP A 53 -17.87 6.48 -16.99
C TRP A 53 -17.83 5.06 -16.43
N LYS A 54 -19.00 4.48 -16.12
CA LYS A 54 -19.11 3.10 -15.61
C LYS A 54 -18.56 2.10 -16.62
N SER A 55 -18.91 2.24 -17.89
CA SER A 55 -18.41 1.37 -18.96
C SER A 55 -16.89 1.45 -19.09
N TRP A 56 -16.32 2.65 -19.04
CA TRP A 56 -14.87 2.84 -19.07
C TRP A 56 -14.18 2.21 -17.86
N LYS A 57 -14.66 2.47 -16.64
CA LYS A 57 -14.09 1.88 -15.42
C LYS A 57 -14.14 0.37 -15.45
N TRP A 58 -15.28 -0.19 -15.82
CA TRP A 58 -15.47 -1.64 -15.90
C TRP A 58 -14.53 -2.26 -16.92
N LEU A 59 -14.52 -1.72 -18.15
CA LEU A 59 -13.66 -2.22 -19.21
C LEU A 59 -12.21 -2.17 -18.77
N ARG A 60 -11.73 -1.04 -18.27
CA ARG A 60 -10.34 -0.90 -17.84
C ARG A 60 -9.95 -1.87 -16.71
N ARG A 61 -10.86 -2.13 -15.77
CA ARG A 61 -10.64 -3.08 -14.66
C ARG A 61 -10.51 -4.51 -15.15
N TYR A 62 -11.34 -4.91 -16.11
CA TYR A 62 -11.45 -6.30 -16.55
C TYR A 62 -10.80 -6.58 -17.90
N TYR A 63 -10.27 -5.58 -18.59
CA TYR A 63 -9.82 -5.65 -19.99
C TYR A 63 -8.87 -6.80 -20.27
N HIS A 64 -7.98 -7.10 -19.32
CA HIS A 64 -7.15 -8.28 -19.45
C HIS A 64 -7.27 -9.30 -18.32
N THR A 65 -8.54 -9.56 -18.04
CA THR A 65 -9.05 -10.74 -17.35
C THR A 65 -9.94 -11.53 -18.32
N THR A 66 -10.29 -12.76 -17.98
CA THR A 66 -11.23 -13.59 -18.75
C THR A 66 -12.66 -13.02 -18.79
N LYS A 67 -12.97 -12.02 -17.97
CA LYS A 67 -14.26 -11.31 -17.96
C LYS A 67 -14.36 -10.25 -19.06
N CYS A 68 -13.27 -9.93 -19.76
CA CYS A 68 -13.33 -8.98 -20.87
C CYS A 68 -14.16 -9.57 -22.02
N PRO A 69 -15.11 -8.81 -22.60
CA PRO A 69 -15.84 -9.27 -23.77
C PRO A 69 -14.86 -9.55 -24.92
N GLN A 70 -15.05 -10.69 -25.60
CA GLN A 70 -14.17 -11.14 -26.69
C GLN A 70 -14.03 -10.12 -27.83
N LYS A 71 -15.03 -9.26 -28.02
CA LYS A 71 -14.96 -8.17 -29.00
C LYS A 71 -13.88 -7.14 -28.70
N TYR A 72 -13.50 -6.95 -27.43
CA TYR A 72 -12.49 -5.98 -27.00
C TYR A 72 -11.18 -6.64 -26.59
N ALA A 73 -11.20 -7.85 -26.05
CA ALA A 73 -10.03 -8.54 -25.53
C ALA A 73 -8.86 -8.55 -26.55
N GLY A 74 -7.71 -7.99 -26.16
CA GLY A 74 -6.51 -7.91 -27.00
C GLY A 74 -6.56 -6.90 -28.15
N LYS A 75 -7.64 -6.11 -28.30
CA LYS A 75 -7.82 -5.19 -29.44
C LYS A 75 -7.62 -3.72 -29.11
N ILE A 76 -7.51 -3.35 -27.83
CA ILE A 76 -7.37 -1.96 -27.40
C ILE A 76 -5.88 -1.66 -27.19
N GLU A 77 -5.23 -1.19 -28.26
CA GLU A 77 -3.77 -1.02 -28.34
C GLU A 77 -3.18 -0.20 -27.17
N PHE A 78 -3.83 0.90 -26.79
CA PHE A 78 -3.31 1.75 -25.71
C PHE A 78 -3.39 1.10 -24.33
N LEU A 79 -4.33 0.16 -24.11
CA LEU A 79 -4.42 -0.61 -22.87
C LEU A 79 -3.38 -1.73 -22.83
N GLU A 80 -3.06 -2.35 -23.97
CA GLU A 80 -1.94 -3.29 -24.11
C GLU A 80 -0.62 -2.59 -23.81
N ARG A 81 -0.38 -1.43 -24.44
CA ARG A 81 0.83 -0.62 -24.22
C ARG A 81 0.98 -0.22 -22.75
N MET A 82 -0.11 0.21 -22.11
CA MET A 82 -0.10 0.55 -20.69
C MET A 82 0.24 -0.65 -19.80
N ARG A 83 -0.19 -1.87 -20.15
CA ARG A 83 0.19 -3.08 -19.41
C ARG A 83 1.65 -3.43 -19.62
N ALA A 84 2.13 -3.37 -20.85
CA ALA A 84 3.54 -3.62 -21.18
C ALA A 84 4.46 -2.67 -20.41
N GLU A 85 4.19 -1.36 -20.43
CA GLU A 85 4.94 -0.36 -19.67
C GLU A 85 4.98 -0.67 -18.16
N LYS A 86 3.86 -1.12 -17.57
CA LYS A 86 3.79 -1.51 -16.15
C LYS A 86 4.58 -2.76 -15.83
N GLU A 87 4.61 -3.74 -16.74
CA GLU A 87 5.41 -4.95 -16.55
C GLU A 87 6.90 -4.62 -16.66
N GLU A 88 7.29 -3.82 -17.66
CA GLU A 88 8.66 -3.32 -17.80
C GLU A 88 9.10 -2.56 -16.55
N GLU A 89 8.28 -1.65 -16.02
CA GLU A 89 8.60 -0.92 -14.79
C GLU A 89 8.80 -1.87 -13.59
N ARG A 90 7.93 -2.88 -13.45
CA ARG A 90 8.07 -3.90 -12.41
C ARG A 90 9.34 -4.72 -12.56
N ASP A 91 9.72 -5.08 -13.78
CA ASP A 91 10.95 -5.81 -14.05
C ASP A 91 12.18 -4.97 -13.73
N HIS A 92 12.18 -3.68 -14.11
CA HIS A 92 13.22 -2.74 -13.70
C HIS A 92 13.32 -2.61 -12.18
N GLN A 93 12.19 -2.55 -11.47
CA GLN A 93 12.17 -2.52 -10.01
C GLN A 93 12.70 -3.82 -9.39
N ARG A 94 12.35 -4.99 -9.97
CA ARG A 94 12.88 -6.29 -9.54
C ARG A 94 14.39 -6.38 -9.74
N GLU A 95 14.89 -5.94 -10.89
CA GLU A 95 16.34 -5.91 -11.17
C GLU A 95 17.07 -4.92 -10.26
N ALA A 96 16.52 -3.72 -10.04
CA ALA A 96 17.07 -2.75 -9.08
C ALA A 96 17.09 -3.31 -7.65
N TRP A 97 16.06 -4.07 -7.25
CA TRP A 97 16.02 -4.77 -5.97
C TRP A 97 17.08 -5.87 -5.88
N LYS A 98 17.23 -6.71 -6.91
CA LYS A 98 18.28 -7.74 -6.98
C LYS A 98 19.67 -7.11 -6.87
N HIS A 99 19.94 -6.04 -7.62
CA HIS A 99 21.18 -5.28 -7.56
C HIS A 99 21.42 -4.72 -6.15
N SER A 100 20.41 -4.14 -5.52
CA SER A 100 20.50 -3.59 -4.16
C SER A 100 20.78 -4.69 -3.13
N GLN A 101 20.14 -5.85 -3.25
CA GLN A 101 20.40 -7.01 -2.39
C GLN A 101 21.83 -7.54 -2.54
N ILE A 102 22.33 -7.63 -3.77
CA ILE A 102 23.73 -8.01 -4.03
C ILE A 102 24.69 -7.02 -3.36
N VAL A 103 24.44 -5.71 -3.48
CA VAL A 103 25.25 -4.68 -2.83
C VAL A 103 25.20 -4.82 -1.30
N LEU A 104 24.01 -4.97 -0.71
CA LEU A 104 23.85 -5.15 0.73
C LEU A 104 24.55 -6.41 1.24
N ASN A 105 24.47 -7.52 0.51
CA ASN A 105 25.15 -8.76 0.87
C ASN A 105 26.68 -8.63 0.77
N LYS A 106 27.19 -7.92 -0.25
CA LYS A 106 28.64 -7.64 -0.37
C LYS A 106 29.16 -6.74 0.75
N VAL A 107 28.41 -5.69 1.12
CA VAL A 107 28.77 -4.77 2.21
C VAL A 107 28.65 -5.45 3.59
N SER A 108 27.64 -6.30 3.78
CA SER A 108 27.38 -7.03 5.03
C SER A 108 28.39 -8.14 5.32
N THR A 109 28.95 -8.79 4.29
CA THR A 109 29.75 -10.01 4.51
C THR A 109 31.24 -9.77 4.70
N VAL A 110 31.84 -8.75 4.07
CA VAL A 110 33.31 -8.61 4.06
C VAL A 110 33.82 -7.54 5.03
N GLU A 111 33.19 -6.37 5.08
CA GLU A 111 33.64 -5.28 5.96
C GLU A 111 33.09 -5.40 7.36
N MET A 112 31.78 -5.68 7.52
CA MET A 112 31.18 -5.82 8.86
C MET A 112 31.75 -7.02 9.64
N ARG A 113 32.07 -8.14 8.97
CA ARG A 113 32.71 -9.30 9.65
C ARG A 113 34.13 -8.99 10.15
N LYS A 114 34.81 -7.99 9.59
CA LYS A 114 36.15 -7.57 10.05
C LYS A 114 36.08 -6.47 11.12
N THR A 115 35.15 -5.52 10.99
CA THR A 115 35.06 -4.37 11.88
C THR A 115 34.33 -4.66 13.19
N ILE A 116 33.30 -5.52 13.18
CA ILE A 116 32.52 -5.84 14.40
C ILE A 116 33.39 -6.52 15.48
N PRO A 117 34.21 -7.54 15.18
CA PRO A 117 35.08 -8.13 16.19
C PRO A 117 36.19 -7.19 16.66
N ALA A 118 36.68 -6.30 15.80
CA ALA A 118 37.72 -5.33 16.13
C ALA A 118 37.20 -4.24 17.08
N LEU A 119 36.00 -3.72 16.84
CA LEU A 119 35.33 -2.78 17.74
C LEU A 119 34.96 -3.44 19.08
N ALA A 120 34.41 -4.65 19.05
CA ALA A 120 34.10 -5.39 20.28
C ALA A 120 35.35 -5.71 21.12
N LYS A 121 36.50 -5.98 20.50
CA LYS A 121 37.78 -6.14 21.21
C LYS A 121 38.25 -4.82 21.83
N LYS A 122 38.14 -3.71 21.11
CA LYS A 122 38.53 -2.39 21.60
C LYS A 122 37.69 -1.97 22.82
N ASP A 123 36.37 -2.15 22.74
CA ASP A 123 35.46 -1.82 23.85
C ASP A 123 35.70 -2.72 25.08
N ALA A 124 36.02 -4.00 24.86
CA ALA A 124 36.36 -4.93 25.94
C ALA A 124 37.70 -4.60 26.61
N GLU A 125 38.68 -4.10 25.85
CA GLU A 125 39.99 -3.69 26.35
C GLU A 125 39.90 -2.35 27.11
N GLU A 126 39.11 -1.41 26.60
CA GLU A 126 38.79 -0.15 27.28
C GLU A 126 38.06 -0.39 28.60
N ALA A 127 37.04 -1.27 28.61
CA ALA A 127 36.33 -1.69 29.80
C ALA A 127 37.21 -2.45 30.82
N ARG A 128 38.25 -3.18 30.35
CA ARG A 128 39.24 -3.81 31.24
C ARG A 128 40.21 -2.78 31.83
N SER A 129 40.58 -1.74 31.09
CA SER A 129 41.44 -0.67 31.61
C SER A 129 40.75 0.19 32.68
N LEU A 130 39.42 0.31 32.59
CA LEU A 130 38.61 1.06 33.53
C LEU A 130 38.21 0.28 34.79
N ARG A 131 38.59 -1.00 34.92
CA ARG A 131 38.39 -1.74 36.18
C ARG A 131 39.46 -1.33 37.20
N PRO A 132 39.07 -0.81 38.38
CA PRO A 132 40.01 -0.56 39.47
C PRO A 132 40.75 -1.84 39.84
N LYS A 133 42.09 -1.79 39.90
CA LYS A 133 42.94 -2.98 40.13
C LYS A 133 42.86 -3.56 41.53
N ASP A 134 42.30 -2.81 42.48
CA ASP A 134 42.14 -3.25 43.86
C ASP A 134 40.69 -3.08 44.30
N PRO A 135 39.89 -4.16 44.40
CA PRO A 135 38.57 -4.08 45.00
C PRO A 135 38.74 -3.88 46.51
N THR A 136 38.47 -2.67 46.99
CA THR A 136 38.32 -2.42 48.42
C THR A 136 37.20 -3.30 48.98
N PRO A 137 37.39 -3.98 50.13
CA PRO A 137 36.36 -4.80 50.73
C PRO A 137 35.18 -3.92 51.17
N VAL A 138 34.02 -4.16 50.57
CA VAL A 138 32.77 -3.48 50.92
C VAL A 138 32.25 -4.06 52.23
N SER A 139 32.73 -3.56 53.37
CA SER A 139 32.26 -3.96 54.70
C SER A 139 31.45 -2.88 55.43
N GLU A 140 31.09 -1.75 54.81
CA GLU A 140 30.55 -0.63 55.59
C GLU A 140 29.48 0.21 54.88
N PHE A 141 28.49 -0.44 54.27
CA PHE A 141 27.21 0.22 53.98
C PHE A 141 26.07 -0.50 54.69
N GLY A 142 25.61 0.16 55.76
CA GLY A 142 24.58 -0.32 56.66
C GLY A 142 23.28 -0.68 55.95
N MET A 143 22.86 -1.93 56.14
CA MET A 143 21.48 -2.35 55.91
C MET A 143 20.56 -1.55 56.84
N ARG A 144 19.86 -0.56 56.30
CA ARG A 144 18.68 0.01 56.94
C ARG A 144 17.59 -1.06 57.00
N LYS A 145 17.40 -1.64 58.17
CA LYS A 145 16.18 -2.37 58.54
C LYS A 145 15.04 -1.35 58.61
N ASN A 146 14.12 -1.40 57.66
CA ASN A 146 12.86 -0.67 57.78
C ASN A 146 11.76 -1.59 58.31
N HIS A 147 11.17 -1.07 59.38
CA HIS A 147 10.04 -1.51 60.17
C HIS A 147 8.83 -2.05 59.38
N ASN A 148 8.18 -3.04 60.02
CA ASN A 148 6.74 -3.31 60.01
C ASN A 148 5.88 -2.22 59.36
N PHE A 149 5.25 -2.57 58.24
CA PHE A 149 4.02 -1.92 57.80
C PHE A 149 2.89 -2.95 57.84
N ASP A 150 1.78 -2.48 58.39
CA ASP A 150 0.70 -3.20 59.02
C ASP A 150 -0.09 -4.09 58.06
N MET A 151 -0.42 -5.30 58.53
CA MET A 151 -1.37 -6.21 57.88
C MET A 151 -2.78 -5.81 58.33
N GLN A 152 -3.53 -5.17 57.44
CA GLN A 152 -4.98 -5.34 57.34
C GLN A 152 -5.48 -4.69 56.05
N HIS A 153 -6.32 -5.42 55.29
CA HIS A 153 -7.04 -5.07 54.05
C HIS A 153 -6.50 -5.72 52.75
N GLY A 154 -7.17 -6.81 52.36
CA GLY A 154 -7.37 -7.21 50.96
C GLY A 154 -6.31 -8.10 50.33
N GLN A 155 -6.49 -9.42 50.44
CA GLN A 155 -5.87 -10.40 49.53
C GLN A 155 -6.23 -10.07 48.08
N LYS A 156 -5.34 -9.35 47.38
CA LYS A 156 -5.30 -9.38 45.91
C LYS A 156 -4.50 -10.61 45.51
N TYR A 157 -5.22 -11.63 45.06
CA TYR A 157 -4.64 -12.77 44.35
C TYR A 157 -3.85 -12.24 43.14
N PHE A 158 -2.53 -12.27 43.22
CA PHE A 158 -1.68 -12.19 42.03
C PHE A 158 -1.71 -13.56 41.37
N PRO A 159 -2.17 -13.70 40.10
CA PRO A 159 -2.07 -14.97 39.41
C PRO A 159 -0.60 -15.34 39.25
N LYS A 160 -0.31 -16.64 39.43
CA LYS A 160 1.01 -17.21 39.24
C LYS A 160 1.54 -16.82 37.87
N LYS A 161 2.70 -16.15 37.87
CA LYS A 161 3.52 -15.83 36.71
C LYS A 161 3.52 -16.99 35.71
N SER A 162 2.93 -16.78 34.54
CA SER A 162 3.29 -17.55 33.37
C SER A 162 4.80 -17.41 33.17
N SER A 163 5.45 -18.54 32.98
CA SER A 163 6.89 -18.67 32.78
C SER A 163 7.37 -17.83 31.59
N GLY A 164 8.11 -16.75 31.86
CA GLY A 164 8.80 -15.98 30.82
C GLY A 164 9.51 -14.72 31.32
N ILE A 165 10.77 -14.83 31.74
CA ILE A 165 11.75 -13.72 31.82
C ILE A 165 13.13 -14.33 31.48
N PRO A 166 14.07 -13.68 30.75
CA PRO A 166 13.99 -12.64 29.73
C PRO A 166 14.72 -13.04 28.43
N GLY A 167 14.09 -12.75 27.29
CA GLY A 167 14.73 -12.88 25.98
C GLY A 167 13.99 -12.08 24.92
N ARG A 168 13.87 -10.75 25.13
CA ARG A 168 13.49 -9.68 24.18
C ARG A 168 12.47 -9.97 23.06
N GLY A 169 11.60 -10.97 23.20
CA GLY A 169 10.43 -11.12 22.34
C GLY A 169 9.50 -9.96 22.62
N ARG A 170 9.13 -9.19 21.58
CA ARG A 170 8.06 -8.21 21.71
C ARG A 170 6.81 -8.96 22.18
N MET A 171 6.26 -8.57 23.33
CA MET A 171 4.98 -9.10 23.79
C MET A 171 3.93 -8.91 22.71
N SER A 172 3.02 -9.87 22.55
CA SER A 172 1.91 -9.66 21.62
C SER A 172 1.03 -8.51 22.13
N VAL A 173 0.27 -7.89 21.22
CA VAL A 173 -0.67 -6.82 21.57
C VAL A 173 -1.70 -7.33 22.58
N ILE A 174 -2.08 -8.60 22.46
CA ILE A 174 -3.03 -9.27 23.36
C ILE A 174 -2.40 -9.49 24.73
N ASP A 175 -1.14 -9.95 24.81
CA ASP A 175 -0.45 -10.10 26.09
C ASP A 175 -0.26 -8.74 26.78
N THR A 176 -0.02 -7.68 26.01
CA THR A 176 0.05 -6.31 26.53
C THR A 176 -1.30 -5.86 27.10
N PHE A 177 -2.39 -6.18 26.41
CA PHE A 177 -3.74 -5.90 26.87
C PHE A 177 -4.08 -6.70 28.14
N ALA A 178 -3.75 -7.99 28.17
CA ALA A 178 -3.92 -8.87 29.32
C ALA A 178 -3.11 -8.40 30.54
N VAL A 179 -1.87 -7.94 30.36
CA VAL A 179 -1.07 -7.37 31.45
C VAL A 179 -1.69 -6.07 32.00
N ARG A 180 -2.34 -5.27 31.15
CA ARG A 180 -2.94 -4.00 31.57
C ARG A 180 -4.30 -4.19 32.26
N TYR A 181 -5.15 -5.07 31.75
CA TYR A 181 -6.55 -5.18 32.18
C TYR A 181 -6.93 -6.54 32.82
N GLY A 182 -6.04 -7.53 32.75
CA GLY A 182 -6.26 -8.90 33.23
C GLY A 182 -6.68 -9.87 32.13
N ASP A 183 -6.44 -11.17 32.35
CA ASP A 183 -6.86 -12.23 31.43
C ASP A 183 -8.40 -12.30 31.35
N GLU A 184 -9.10 -12.04 32.46
CA GLU A 184 -10.56 -12.01 32.52
C GLU A 184 -11.14 -10.89 31.63
N ALA A 185 -10.40 -9.81 31.43
CA ALA A 185 -10.81 -8.74 30.51
C ALA A 185 -10.71 -9.19 29.06
N CYS A 186 -9.71 -10.00 28.70
CA CYS A 186 -9.64 -10.62 27.37
C CYS A 186 -10.83 -11.56 27.14
N ASP A 187 -11.12 -12.43 28.11
CA ASP A 187 -12.24 -13.36 28.04
C ASP A 187 -13.57 -12.61 27.85
N LEU A 188 -13.83 -11.57 28.66
CA LEU A 188 -15.03 -10.76 28.55
C LEU A 188 -15.12 -10.05 27.19
N LEU A 189 -14.02 -9.45 26.74
CA LEU A 189 -13.96 -8.74 25.46
C LEU A 189 -14.35 -9.68 24.31
N PHE A 190 -13.72 -10.85 24.21
CA PHE A 190 -14.00 -11.78 23.13
C PHE A 190 -15.37 -12.45 23.25
N ALA A 191 -15.86 -12.67 24.47
CA ALA A 191 -17.22 -13.11 24.70
C ALA A 191 -18.25 -12.08 24.20
N GLN A 192 -18.07 -10.79 24.48
CA GLN A 192 -18.97 -9.75 23.98
C GLN A 192 -18.88 -9.59 22.47
N ILE A 193 -17.68 -9.56 21.89
CA ILE A 193 -17.49 -9.49 20.43
C ILE A 193 -18.17 -10.67 19.72
N GLY A 194 -18.07 -11.87 20.27
CA GLY A 194 -18.68 -13.08 19.70
C GLY A 194 -20.20 -13.00 19.55
N ARG A 195 -20.87 -12.11 20.31
CA ARG A 195 -22.33 -11.87 20.23
C ARG A 195 -22.73 -11.00 19.04
N PHE A 196 -21.79 -10.26 18.46
CA PHE A 196 -22.06 -9.27 17.42
C PHE A 196 -21.29 -9.60 16.13
N PRO A 197 -21.88 -10.41 15.21
CA PRO A 197 -21.28 -10.74 13.92
C PRO A 197 -20.72 -9.53 13.18
N ALA A 198 -21.46 -8.42 13.18
CA ALA A 198 -21.08 -7.20 12.50
C ALA A 198 -19.67 -6.70 12.86
N VAL A 199 -19.18 -6.96 14.09
CA VAL A 199 -17.89 -6.49 14.60
C VAL A 199 -16.71 -7.40 14.19
N TYR A 200 -16.99 -8.64 13.79
CA TYR A 200 -15.96 -9.62 13.41
C TYR A 200 -16.01 -10.08 11.95
N MET A 201 -16.93 -9.54 11.14
CA MET A 201 -16.99 -9.77 9.70
C MET A 201 -15.78 -9.18 8.95
N PRO A 202 -15.41 -9.74 7.76
CA PRO A 202 -14.35 -9.23 6.88
C PRO A 202 -14.29 -7.71 6.75
N SER A 203 -15.45 -7.06 6.60
CA SER A 203 -15.64 -5.61 6.48
C SER A 203 -15.05 -4.77 7.64
N CYS A 204 -14.81 -5.37 8.81
CA CYS A 204 -14.24 -4.67 9.98
C CYS A 204 -12.70 -4.63 10.03
N ASN A 205 -12.00 -4.77 8.89
CA ASN A 205 -10.54 -4.70 8.85
C ASN A 205 -10.00 -3.24 8.82
N ILE A 206 -10.43 -2.42 9.79
CA ILE A 206 -10.14 -0.99 9.83
C ILE A 206 -9.13 -0.68 10.94
N PRO A 207 -8.21 0.30 10.78
CA PRO A 207 -7.21 0.62 11.79
C PRO A 207 -7.77 1.01 13.16
N GLU A 208 -8.89 1.72 13.14
CA GLU A 208 -9.50 2.32 14.31
C GLU A 208 -11.00 2.02 14.37
N PRO A 209 -11.57 1.93 15.59
CA PRO A 209 -12.99 1.65 15.75
C PRO A 209 -13.88 2.81 15.26
N SER A 210 -13.35 4.03 15.18
CA SER A 210 -14.03 5.22 14.64
C SER A 210 -14.45 5.04 13.18
N GLY A 211 -13.68 4.28 12.40
CA GLY A 211 -13.98 4.01 10.99
C GLY A 211 -15.06 2.94 10.76
N LEU A 212 -15.53 2.25 11.81
CA LEU A 212 -16.63 1.28 11.70
C LEU A 212 -17.89 1.98 11.16
N ARG A 213 -18.62 1.29 10.28
CA ARG A 213 -19.88 1.76 9.70
C ARG A 213 -21.08 1.20 10.44
N ASP A 214 -22.15 1.99 10.48
CA ASP A 214 -23.53 1.60 10.83
C ASP A 214 -23.65 0.66 12.04
N GLU A 215 -24.13 -0.57 11.80
CA GLU A 215 -24.40 -1.59 12.82
C GLU A 215 -23.14 -2.00 13.59
N ALA A 216 -22.00 -2.12 12.91
CA ALA A 216 -20.74 -2.51 13.55
C ALA A 216 -20.29 -1.45 14.58
N ARG A 217 -20.52 -0.16 14.29
CA ARG A 217 -20.22 0.94 15.21
C ARG A 217 -21.10 0.89 16.46
N GLN A 218 -22.39 0.66 16.30
CA GLN A 218 -23.34 0.55 17.42
C GLN A 218 -23.05 -0.68 18.29
N ASN A 219 -22.76 -1.81 17.64
CA ASN A 219 -22.38 -3.04 18.33
C ASN A 219 -21.06 -2.88 19.07
N TRP A 220 -20.05 -2.22 18.48
CA TRP A 220 -18.80 -1.92 19.18
C TRP A 220 -19.00 -1.00 20.39
N ALA A 221 -19.84 0.03 20.27
CA ALA A 221 -20.19 0.89 21.41
C ALA A 221 -20.84 0.08 22.55
N THR A 222 -21.71 -0.88 22.21
CA THR A 222 -22.33 -1.79 23.18
C THR A 222 -21.30 -2.69 23.87
N VAL A 223 -20.35 -3.25 23.12
CA VAL A 223 -19.22 -4.01 23.67
C VAL A 223 -18.45 -3.16 24.67
N MET A 224 -18.08 -1.92 24.28
CA MET A 224 -17.29 -1.04 25.14
C MET A 224 -18.03 -0.54 26.37
N ASN A 225 -19.36 -0.37 26.31
CA ASN A 225 -20.15 -0.04 27.50
C ASN A 225 -20.05 -1.15 28.56
N VAL A 226 -20.22 -2.41 28.16
CA VAL A 226 -20.07 -3.57 29.06
C VAL A 226 -18.64 -3.67 29.61
N MET A 227 -17.63 -3.42 28.76
CA MET A 227 -16.24 -3.42 29.20
C MET A 227 -15.96 -2.32 30.22
N ASN A 228 -16.46 -1.10 29.99
CA ASN A 228 -16.26 0.05 30.88
C ASN A 228 -17.01 -0.08 32.22
N GLU A 229 -18.16 -0.74 32.24
CA GLU A 229 -18.86 -1.06 33.48
C GLU A 229 -18.04 -1.99 34.38
N ARG A 230 -17.35 -2.99 33.79
CA ARG A 230 -16.55 -3.97 34.54
C ARG A 230 -15.13 -3.50 34.82
N TYR A 231 -14.56 -2.74 33.89
CA TYR A 231 -13.18 -2.23 33.91
C TYR A 231 -13.18 -0.72 33.61
N PRO A 232 -13.53 0.13 34.60
CA PRO A 232 -13.60 1.58 34.41
C PRO A 232 -12.27 2.16 33.92
N GLY A 233 -12.33 3.01 32.90
CA GLY A 233 -11.14 3.65 32.30
C GLY A 233 -10.41 2.77 31.29
N MET A 234 -11.03 1.70 30.78
CA MET A 234 -10.48 0.94 29.66
C MET A 234 -10.43 1.78 28.38
N ASP A 235 -9.29 1.79 27.70
CA ASP A 235 -9.15 2.45 26.41
C ASP A 235 -9.79 1.57 25.31
N SER A 236 -10.78 2.14 24.62
CA SER A 236 -11.45 1.53 23.46
C SER A 236 -10.46 1.18 22.35
N LEU A 237 -9.42 2.01 22.16
CA LEU A 237 -8.42 1.78 21.13
C LEU A 237 -7.53 0.57 21.46
N ASP A 238 -7.19 0.36 22.72
CA ASP A 238 -6.41 -0.81 23.16
C ASP A 238 -7.20 -2.10 23.00
N ALA A 239 -8.48 -2.10 23.40
CA ALA A 239 -9.39 -3.22 23.18
C ALA A 239 -9.52 -3.54 21.68
N TRP A 240 -9.68 -2.52 20.84
CA TRP A 240 -9.74 -2.68 19.38
C TRP A 240 -8.45 -3.26 18.81
N ARG A 241 -7.28 -2.74 19.23
CA ARG A 241 -5.97 -3.23 18.78
C ARG A 241 -5.73 -4.67 19.17
N ALA A 242 -6.08 -5.06 20.40
CA ALA A 242 -5.99 -6.44 20.88
C ALA A 242 -6.87 -7.36 20.03
N TRP A 243 -8.15 -7.00 19.85
CA TRP A 243 -9.10 -7.73 19.03
C TRP A 243 -8.64 -7.88 17.57
N ARG A 244 -8.30 -6.75 16.92
CA ARG A 244 -7.87 -6.73 15.52
C ARG A 244 -6.63 -7.60 15.28
N THR A 245 -5.66 -7.52 16.20
CA THR A 245 -4.44 -8.33 16.13
C THR A 245 -4.75 -9.81 16.27
N LEU A 246 -5.62 -10.19 17.23
CA LEU A 246 -6.06 -11.58 17.38
C LEU A 246 -6.70 -12.08 16.10
N ARG A 247 -7.71 -11.36 15.62
CA ARG A 247 -8.50 -11.75 14.44
C ARG A 247 -7.62 -11.94 13.20
N ARG A 248 -6.71 -11.00 12.92
CA ARG A 248 -5.80 -11.08 11.76
C ARG A 248 -4.88 -12.30 11.83
N ASN A 249 -4.45 -12.65 13.03
CA ASN A 249 -3.49 -13.72 13.22
C ASN A 249 -4.15 -15.06 13.57
N TYR A 250 -5.47 -15.13 13.77
CA TYR A 250 -6.16 -16.26 14.40
C TYR A 250 -5.95 -17.61 13.69
N ASN A 251 -5.82 -17.58 12.36
CA ASN A 251 -5.55 -18.75 11.51
C ASN A 251 -4.05 -18.93 11.19
N ASN A 252 -3.17 -18.11 11.75
CA ASN A 252 -1.73 -18.12 11.49
C ASN A 252 -0.97 -18.67 12.71
N SER A 253 0.24 -19.18 12.51
CA SER A 253 1.16 -19.59 13.58
C SER A 253 1.53 -18.47 14.55
N SER A 254 1.25 -17.22 14.17
CA SER A 254 1.42 -16.01 14.99
C SER A 254 0.27 -15.77 15.99
N CYS A 255 -0.80 -16.56 15.96
CA CYS A 255 -1.85 -16.50 16.97
C CYS A 255 -1.31 -16.99 18.32
N PRO A 256 -1.53 -16.27 19.44
CA PRO A 256 -1.16 -16.76 20.75
C PRO A 256 -1.82 -18.12 21.05
N LYS A 257 -1.02 -19.08 21.53
CA LYS A 257 -1.44 -20.49 21.74
C LYS A 257 -2.63 -20.63 22.68
N ASN A 258 -2.84 -19.66 23.57
CA ASN A 258 -3.98 -19.61 24.47
C ASN A 258 -5.31 -19.30 23.76
N TRP A 259 -5.30 -18.78 22.53
CA TRP A 259 -6.51 -18.38 21.81
C TRP A 259 -6.81 -19.22 20.56
N VAL A 260 -5.81 -19.86 19.95
CA VAL A 260 -5.99 -20.71 18.76
C VAL A 260 -7.11 -21.73 18.99
N GLY A 261 -8.11 -21.72 18.11
CA GLY A 261 -9.22 -22.66 18.12
C GLY A 261 -10.23 -22.47 19.26
N LYS A 262 -10.05 -21.50 20.15
CA LYS A 262 -10.93 -21.31 21.33
C LYS A 262 -12.12 -20.37 21.10
N LEU A 263 -12.14 -19.60 20.02
CA LEU A 263 -13.21 -18.66 19.72
C LEU A 263 -14.19 -19.29 18.71
N PRO A 264 -15.37 -19.80 19.14
CA PRO A 264 -16.25 -20.59 18.28
C PRO A 264 -16.76 -19.80 17.07
N PHE A 265 -17.01 -18.51 17.25
CA PHE A 265 -17.50 -17.63 16.19
C PHE A 265 -16.45 -17.40 15.09
N LEU A 266 -15.16 -17.33 15.43
CA LEU A 266 -14.08 -17.28 14.45
C LEU A 266 -13.84 -18.64 13.78
N ASN A 267 -13.94 -19.74 14.53
CA ASN A 267 -13.85 -21.09 13.95
C ASN A 267 -14.95 -21.30 12.89
N LYS A 268 -16.19 -20.87 13.19
CA LYS A 268 -17.31 -20.91 12.25
C LYS A 268 -17.05 -20.06 11.01
N LEU A 269 -16.49 -18.86 11.20
CA LEU A 269 -16.16 -17.97 10.08
C LEU A 269 -15.07 -18.56 9.18
N LEU A 270 -14.04 -19.19 9.75
CA LEU A 270 -13.00 -19.89 8.99
C LEU A 270 -13.56 -21.09 8.23
N ALA A 271 -14.38 -21.92 8.87
CA ALA A 271 -15.03 -23.07 8.21
C ALA A 271 -15.91 -22.63 7.04
N ASN A 272 -16.66 -21.53 7.19
CA ASN A 272 -17.45 -20.96 6.10
C ASN A 272 -16.56 -20.48 4.93
N LYS A 273 -15.42 -19.84 5.24
CA LYS A 273 -14.46 -19.40 4.21
C LYS A 273 -13.88 -20.59 3.45
N GLU A 274 -13.49 -21.65 4.14
CA GLU A 274 -12.97 -22.88 3.54
C GLU A 274 -14.03 -23.60 2.68
N ALA A 275 -15.30 -23.61 3.12
CA ALA A 275 -16.41 -24.16 2.35
C ALA A 275 -16.66 -23.37 1.05
N ILE A 276 -16.65 -22.03 1.11
CA ILE A 276 -16.79 -21.17 -0.07
C ILE A 276 -15.62 -21.39 -1.03
N GLN A 277 -14.39 -21.44 -0.52
CA GLN A 277 -13.21 -21.68 -1.34
C GLN A 277 -13.25 -23.06 -2.00
N SER A 278 -13.70 -24.09 -1.28
CA SER A 278 -13.86 -25.45 -1.82
C SER A 278 -14.91 -25.50 -2.92
N ARG A 279 -16.05 -24.83 -2.73
CA ARG A 279 -17.10 -24.70 -3.76
C ARG A 279 -16.59 -23.96 -5.00
N ASN A 280 -15.83 -22.89 -4.82
CA ASN A 280 -15.27 -22.12 -5.93
C ASN A 280 -14.21 -22.93 -6.69
N ARG A 281 -13.40 -23.74 -6.00
CA ARG A 281 -12.47 -24.68 -6.64
C ARG A 281 -13.20 -25.74 -7.46
N GLU A 282 -14.31 -26.26 -6.94
CA GLU A 282 -15.11 -27.26 -7.63
C GLU A 282 -15.79 -26.69 -8.88
N MET A 283 -16.39 -25.49 -8.80
CA MET A 283 -16.93 -24.83 -10.00
C MET A 283 -15.87 -24.61 -11.08
N ARG A 284 -14.67 -24.19 -10.69
CA ARG A 284 -13.54 -24.03 -11.64
C ARG A 284 -13.12 -25.36 -12.29
N ARG A 285 -13.27 -26.50 -11.61
CA ARG A 285 -12.99 -27.83 -12.19
C ARG A 285 -14.06 -28.23 -13.20
N VAL A 286 -15.34 -28.05 -12.85
CA VAL A 286 -16.45 -28.36 -13.77
C VAL A 286 -16.39 -27.51 -15.04
N ASP A 287 -16.05 -26.22 -14.92
CA ASP A 287 -15.88 -25.35 -16.09
C ASP A 287 -14.70 -25.79 -16.97
N ALA A 288 -13.61 -26.30 -16.38
CA ALA A 288 -12.47 -26.83 -17.13
C ALA A 288 -12.83 -28.12 -17.89
N ASP A 289 -13.55 -29.04 -17.25
CA ASP A 289 -14.01 -30.29 -17.87
C ASP A 289 -15.05 -30.03 -18.99
N ASN A 290 -15.94 -29.05 -18.79
CA ASN A 290 -16.89 -28.64 -19.82
C ASN A 290 -16.22 -27.98 -21.04
N LEU A 291 -15.15 -27.20 -20.82
CA LEU A 291 -14.39 -26.58 -21.92
C LEU A 291 -13.66 -27.65 -22.77
N GLU A 292 -13.21 -28.72 -22.14
CA GLU A 292 -12.61 -29.88 -22.83
C GLU A 292 -13.65 -30.66 -23.64
N HIS A 293 -14.89 -30.77 -23.13
CA HIS A 293 -16.00 -31.40 -23.85
C HIS A 293 -16.48 -30.57 -25.07
N TYR A 294 -16.53 -29.23 -24.95
CA TYR A 294 -16.88 -28.35 -26.07
C TYR A 294 -15.83 -28.34 -27.18
N SER A 295 -14.55 -28.51 -26.82
CA SER A 295 -13.45 -28.61 -27.79
C SER A 295 -13.45 -29.94 -28.56
N ARG A 296 -14.16 -30.96 -28.06
CA ARG A 296 -14.24 -32.30 -28.67
C ARG A 296 -15.50 -32.54 -29.50
N SER A 297 -16.57 -31.80 -29.27
CA SER A 297 -17.76 -31.79 -30.13
C SER A 297 -17.60 -30.77 -31.25
N GLY A 298 -17.10 -31.24 -32.40
CA GLY A 298 -16.79 -30.41 -33.55
C GLY A 298 -17.96 -29.58 -34.10
N SER A 299 -17.58 -28.41 -34.61
CA SER A 299 -18.04 -27.82 -35.87
C SER A 299 -19.50 -28.06 -36.26
N ARG A 300 -20.43 -27.50 -35.48
CA ARG A 300 -21.76 -27.19 -35.98
C ARG A 300 -21.84 -25.68 -36.15
N GLU A 301 -21.81 -25.23 -37.41
CA GLU A 301 -22.09 -23.84 -37.77
C GLU A 301 -23.52 -23.51 -37.32
N GLU A 302 -23.64 -22.90 -36.15
CA GLU A 302 -24.89 -22.29 -35.71
C GLU A 302 -24.94 -20.85 -36.20
N SER A 303 -25.98 -20.59 -36.98
CA SER A 303 -26.37 -19.31 -37.52
C SER A 303 -26.60 -18.33 -36.37
N TRP A 304 -25.79 -17.26 -36.33
CA TRP A 304 -25.89 -16.20 -35.34
C TRP A 304 -27.18 -15.40 -35.57
N ASP A 305 -28.12 -15.51 -34.65
CA ASP A 305 -29.30 -14.65 -34.55
C ASP A 305 -28.94 -13.44 -33.67
N ASP A 306 -28.93 -12.25 -34.25
CA ASP A 306 -28.58 -10.95 -33.62
C ASP A 306 -29.46 -10.59 -32.40
N SER A 307 -30.49 -11.38 -32.10
CA SER A 307 -31.45 -11.13 -31.02
C SER A 307 -30.92 -11.44 -29.60
N GLU A 308 -29.95 -12.35 -29.45
CA GLU A 308 -29.39 -12.73 -28.14
C GLU A 308 -28.37 -11.73 -27.58
N ASP A 309 -27.57 -11.09 -28.44
CA ASP A 309 -26.59 -10.09 -28.01
C ASP A 309 -27.26 -8.83 -27.43
N GLN A 310 -28.46 -8.50 -27.94
CA GLN A 310 -29.23 -7.37 -27.42
C GLN A 310 -29.82 -7.69 -26.03
N LYS A 311 -30.19 -8.95 -25.77
CA LYS A 311 -30.58 -9.42 -24.43
C LYS A 311 -29.40 -9.44 -23.46
N ASN A 312 -28.24 -9.94 -23.88
CA ASN A 312 -27.03 -9.93 -23.06
C ASN A 312 -26.56 -8.52 -22.71
N TYR A 313 -26.76 -7.55 -23.60
CA TYR A 313 -26.44 -6.15 -23.32
C TYR A 313 -27.43 -5.49 -22.34
N VAL A 314 -28.73 -5.81 -22.43
CA VAL A 314 -29.73 -5.33 -21.47
C VAL A 314 -29.52 -5.96 -20.09
N ASP A 315 -29.25 -7.27 -20.02
CA ASP A 315 -28.90 -7.96 -18.77
C ASP A 315 -27.57 -7.45 -18.17
N PHE A 316 -26.63 -7.03 -19.01
CA PHE A 316 -25.39 -6.37 -18.59
C PHE A 316 -25.68 -5.02 -17.91
N LEU A 317 -26.54 -4.17 -18.49
CA LEU A 317 -26.91 -2.89 -17.90
C LEU A 317 -27.72 -3.08 -16.60
N SER A 318 -28.62 -4.06 -16.55
CA SER A 318 -29.38 -4.38 -15.33
C SER A 318 -28.52 -4.95 -14.21
N ASN A 319 -27.51 -5.76 -14.52
CA ASN A 319 -26.53 -6.23 -13.52
C ASN A 319 -25.60 -5.11 -13.03
N LEU A 320 -25.30 -4.12 -13.88
CA LEU A 320 -24.48 -2.95 -13.52
C LEU A 320 -25.21 -2.01 -12.55
N GLU A 321 -26.54 -1.92 -12.63
CA GLU A 321 -27.38 -1.18 -11.68
C GLU A 321 -27.63 -1.96 -10.38
N ALA A 322 -27.69 -3.29 -10.42
CA ALA A 322 -27.96 -4.13 -9.26
C ALA A 322 -26.76 -4.30 -8.30
N THR A 323 -25.53 -4.16 -8.79
CA THR A 323 -24.31 -4.29 -7.96
C THR A 323 -23.84 -2.93 -7.44
N ASN A 324 -24.53 -2.35 -6.46
CA ASN A 324 -23.99 -1.24 -5.67
C ASN A 324 -23.31 -1.70 -4.36
N ASP A 325 -23.28 -3.01 -4.11
CA ASP A 325 -22.52 -3.64 -3.01
C ASP A 325 -21.30 -4.38 -3.60
N TYR A 326 -20.18 -3.68 -3.77
CA TYR A 326 -18.92 -4.27 -4.21
C TYR A 326 -18.03 -4.63 -3.00
N ASP A 327 -17.81 -5.94 -2.78
CA ASP A 327 -16.81 -6.49 -1.87
C ASP A 327 -15.44 -6.51 -2.56
N GLU A 328 -14.50 -5.72 -2.04
CA GLU A 328 -13.23 -5.36 -2.66
C GLU A 328 -12.07 -6.32 -2.27
N GLY A 329 -12.37 -7.40 -1.52
CA GLY A 329 -11.36 -8.27 -0.91
C GLY A 329 -10.81 -9.43 -1.73
N ASP A 330 -11.35 -9.74 -2.92
CA ASP A 330 -11.17 -11.06 -3.56
C ASP A 330 -10.23 -11.10 -4.78
N LEU A 331 -9.40 -10.06 -5.00
CA LEU A 331 -8.53 -9.97 -6.20
C LEU A 331 -7.04 -9.70 -5.91
N LEU A 332 -6.58 -9.94 -4.68
CA LEU A 332 -5.15 -10.04 -4.36
C LEU A 332 -4.77 -11.51 -4.15
N ASP A 333 -4.89 -12.32 -5.21
CA ASP A 333 -4.18 -13.58 -5.32
C ASP A 333 -3.07 -13.44 -6.39
N ASP A 334 -1.88 -13.81 -5.97
CA ASP A 334 -0.58 -13.81 -6.63
C ASP A 334 -0.56 -14.55 -7.98
N PRO A 335 -0.15 -13.93 -9.12
CA PRO A 335 0.12 -14.66 -10.35
C PRO A 335 1.55 -15.21 -10.30
N SER A 336 1.78 -16.20 -9.44
CA SER A 336 3.04 -16.97 -9.41
C SER A 336 2.85 -18.45 -9.80
N ILE A 337 1.68 -18.81 -10.32
CA ILE A 337 1.42 -20.19 -10.76
C ILE A 337 1.09 -20.17 -12.26
N GLY A 338 2.11 -20.49 -13.06
CA GLY A 338 1.92 -20.84 -14.46
C GLY A 338 1.12 -22.15 -14.62
N PRO A 339 0.61 -22.44 -15.83
CA PRO A 339 -0.33 -23.53 -16.06
C PRO A 339 0.24 -24.95 -15.88
N ASP A 340 1.53 -25.12 -15.55
CA ASP A 340 2.16 -26.43 -15.37
C ASP A 340 2.61 -26.77 -13.94
N GLY A 341 2.45 -25.85 -12.97
CA GLY A 341 2.76 -26.12 -11.56
C GLY A 341 4.22 -26.51 -11.25
N SER A 342 5.19 -26.23 -12.13
CA SER A 342 6.59 -26.56 -11.88
C SER A 342 7.36 -25.40 -11.22
N TYR A 343 7.93 -25.66 -10.05
CA TYR A 343 8.79 -24.73 -9.32
C TYR A 343 10.22 -24.82 -9.88
N TYR A 344 10.57 -23.99 -10.86
CA TYR A 344 11.96 -23.89 -11.34
C TYR A 344 12.81 -23.12 -10.33
N ASN A 345 13.54 -23.84 -9.46
CA ASN A 345 14.69 -23.32 -8.73
C ASN A 345 15.92 -23.40 -9.65
N ASP A 346 16.15 -22.36 -10.44
CA ASP A 346 17.32 -22.25 -11.33
C ASP A 346 18.48 -21.52 -10.61
N TYR A 347 18.92 -22.06 -9.48
CA TYR A 347 19.98 -21.46 -8.64
C TYR A 347 21.37 -22.06 -8.83
N ASP A 348 21.56 -23.07 -9.68
CA ASP A 348 22.83 -23.80 -9.77
C ASP A 348 23.37 -23.93 -11.20
N GLN A 349 23.43 -22.85 -12.01
CA GLN A 349 24.22 -22.94 -13.25
C GLN A 349 24.72 -21.65 -13.90
N TYR A 350 25.54 -20.84 -13.23
CA TYR A 350 26.56 -19.98 -13.89
C TYR A 350 27.78 -19.91 -12.96
N GLY A 351 28.93 -20.49 -13.29
CA GLY A 351 29.77 -20.11 -14.43
C GLY A 351 30.84 -19.14 -13.90
N ALA A 352 32.04 -19.67 -13.61
CA ALA A 352 33.15 -18.88 -13.09
C ALA A 352 33.60 -17.83 -14.14
N GLU A 353 33.23 -16.57 -13.94
CA GLU A 353 33.79 -15.47 -14.71
C GLU A 353 35.09 -14.97 -14.07
N VAL A 354 36.10 -14.85 -14.93
CA VAL A 354 37.47 -14.42 -14.67
C VAL A 354 37.48 -12.98 -14.13
N PRO A 355 38.36 -12.62 -13.17
CA PRO A 355 38.37 -11.28 -12.59
C PRO A 355 38.83 -10.26 -13.63
N VAL A 356 37.96 -9.30 -13.96
CA VAL A 356 38.42 -8.04 -14.57
C VAL A 356 38.93 -7.16 -13.43
N GLU A 357 40.25 -7.06 -13.35
CA GLU A 357 40.95 -6.19 -12.40
C GLU A 357 40.56 -4.72 -12.62
N GLY A 358 40.32 -4.00 -11.53
CA GLY A 358 40.54 -2.55 -11.51
C GLY A 358 39.37 -1.64 -11.12
N SER A 359 38.23 -2.15 -10.65
CA SER A 359 37.20 -1.26 -10.09
C SER A 359 36.69 -1.73 -8.74
N THR A 360 36.88 -0.89 -7.73
CA THR A 360 36.40 -1.11 -6.37
C THR A 360 34.87 -1.05 -6.33
N ALA A 361 34.24 -1.77 -5.39
CA ALA A 361 32.78 -1.79 -5.24
C ALA A 361 32.17 -0.37 -5.08
N MET A 362 32.98 0.57 -4.58
CA MET A 362 32.64 1.99 -4.44
C MET A 362 32.55 2.71 -5.79
N GLU A 363 33.43 2.39 -6.76
CA GLU A 363 33.42 2.99 -8.09
C GLU A 363 32.22 2.53 -8.91
N LEU A 364 31.82 1.26 -8.77
CA LEU A 364 30.59 0.73 -9.40
C LEU A 364 29.33 1.40 -8.83
N LEU A 365 29.28 1.61 -7.51
CA LEU A 365 28.17 2.31 -6.86
C LEU A 365 28.09 3.78 -7.33
N MET A 366 29.23 4.45 -7.44
CA MET A 366 29.32 5.84 -7.90
C MET A 366 28.97 5.99 -9.39
N SER A 367 29.37 5.05 -10.24
CA SER A 367 29.00 5.04 -11.67
C SER A 367 27.49 4.93 -11.86
N ASN A 368 26.80 4.13 -11.04
CA ASN A 368 25.35 3.99 -11.08
C ASN A 368 24.62 5.26 -10.60
N VAL A 369 25.13 5.94 -9.57
CA VAL A 369 24.60 7.23 -9.12
C VAL A 369 24.77 8.30 -10.21
N GLN A 370 25.90 8.30 -10.92
CA GLN A 370 26.19 9.26 -11.99
C GLN A 370 25.32 9.02 -13.23
N ARG A 371 25.03 7.76 -13.58
CA ARG A 371 24.09 7.42 -14.66
C ARG A 371 22.66 7.83 -14.32
N ALA A 372 22.23 7.62 -13.07
CA ALA A 372 20.90 8.04 -12.60
C ALA A 372 20.74 9.56 -12.62
N SER A 373 21.81 10.33 -12.33
CA SER A 373 21.79 11.80 -12.41
C SER A 373 21.88 12.36 -13.83
N SER A 374 22.21 11.55 -14.84
CA SER A 374 22.37 12.03 -16.23
C SER A 374 21.10 11.88 -17.08
N GLN A 375 20.03 11.28 -16.55
CA GLN A 375 18.76 11.10 -17.26
C GLN A 375 17.75 12.24 -17.05
N ASP A 376 18.06 13.23 -16.20
CA ASP A 376 17.18 14.35 -15.83
C ASP A 376 17.58 15.70 -16.47
N GLU A 377 18.07 15.71 -17.71
CA GLU A 377 18.28 16.95 -18.47
C GLU A 377 17.47 16.95 -19.78
N PRO A 378 16.58 17.95 -20.02
CA PRO A 378 15.87 18.07 -21.28
C PRO A 378 16.82 18.57 -22.38
N SER A 379 17.02 17.73 -23.38
CA SER A 379 17.71 18.06 -24.64
C SER A 379 17.05 19.25 -25.36
N SER A 380 17.55 20.46 -25.12
CA SER A 380 17.30 21.66 -25.94
C SER A 380 18.51 21.94 -26.82
N SER A 381 18.49 21.43 -28.06
CA SER A 381 19.45 21.81 -29.10
C SER A 381 18.97 21.32 -30.48
N GLY A 382 17.84 21.84 -30.95
CA GLY A 382 17.34 21.66 -32.32
C GLY A 382 17.63 22.90 -33.17
N LYS A 383 18.68 22.84 -34.00
CA LYS A 383 19.02 23.85 -35.01
C LYS A 383 17.83 24.12 -35.95
N MET A 384 17.39 25.37 -36.02
CA MET A 384 16.45 25.83 -37.05
C MET A 384 17.14 25.92 -38.43
N MET A 385 16.51 25.30 -39.44
CA MET A 385 16.75 25.57 -40.87
C MET A 385 15.53 26.31 -41.45
N PRO A 386 15.71 27.26 -42.38
CA PRO A 386 14.63 28.10 -42.88
C PRO A 386 13.84 27.38 -43.98
N MET A 387 12.55 27.10 -43.74
CA MET A 387 11.64 26.60 -44.76
C MET A 387 10.89 27.75 -45.46
N LYS A 388 11.02 27.74 -46.79
CA LYS A 388 10.40 28.65 -47.76
C LYS A 388 8.87 28.66 -47.64
N ARG A 389 8.30 29.87 -47.61
CA ARG A 389 6.86 30.12 -47.80
C ARG A 389 6.43 29.69 -49.21
N ARG A 390 5.42 28.82 -49.27
CA ARG A 390 4.55 28.67 -50.45
C ARG A 390 3.13 29.11 -50.08
N SER A 391 2.57 29.84 -51.03
CA SER A 391 1.32 30.58 -51.02
C SER A 391 0.08 29.70 -51.23
N SER A 392 -1.07 30.36 -50.97
CA SER A 392 -2.39 30.22 -51.60
C SER A 392 -3.22 28.96 -51.33
N SER A 393 -4.34 29.12 -50.61
CA SER A 393 -5.73 29.23 -51.15
C SER A 393 -6.75 29.21 -49.98
N PRO A 394 -8.08 29.23 -50.19
CA PRO A 394 -8.88 30.44 -50.36
C PRO A 394 -9.94 30.67 -49.26
N LYS A 395 -10.43 31.91 -49.18
CA LYS A 395 -11.44 32.43 -48.25
C LYS A 395 -12.82 31.78 -48.44
N MET A 396 -13.47 31.45 -47.32
CA MET A 396 -14.92 31.23 -47.19
C MET A 396 -15.45 31.98 -45.94
N PRO A 397 -16.76 32.29 -45.89
CA PRO A 397 -17.26 33.56 -45.35
C PRO A 397 -17.53 33.53 -43.84
N GLN A 398 -17.34 34.69 -43.21
CA GLN A 398 -17.56 34.91 -41.79
C GLN A 398 -19.05 35.02 -41.45
N PHE A 399 -19.52 34.12 -40.58
CA PHE A 399 -20.74 34.32 -39.81
C PHE A 399 -20.43 35.23 -38.60
N LYS A 400 -21.08 36.39 -38.57
CA LYS A 400 -21.05 37.33 -37.44
C LYS A 400 -21.75 36.70 -36.23
N ARG A 401 -21.00 36.43 -35.16
CA ARG A 401 -21.57 36.18 -33.82
C ARG A 401 -21.74 37.51 -33.05
N PRO A 402 -22.79 37.66 -32.21
CA PRO A 402 -23.00 38.88 -31.44
C PRO A 402 -21.95 39.04 -30.33
N ARG A 403 -21.45 40.28 -30.19
CA ARG A 403 -20.62 40.71 -29.05
C ARG A 403 -21.44 40.60 -27.76
N MET A 404 -21.05 39.71 -26.86
CA MET A 404 -21.36 39.84 -25.43
C MET A 404 -20.16 40.47 -24.73
N SER A 405 -20.48 41.42 -23.86
CA SER A 405 -19.59 42.29 -23.10
C SER A 405 -18.65 41.52 -22.17
N ASN A 406 -17.34 41.79 -22.32
CA ASN A 406 -16.31 41.39 -21.36
C ASN A 406 -16.54 42.09 -20.01
N ILE A 407 -16.92 41.32 -19.00
CA ILE A 407 -16.71 41.67 -17.59
C ILE A 407 -15.29 41.20 -17.26
N GLY A 408 -14.36 42.16 -17.12
CA GLY A 408 -13.00 41.87 -16.71
C GLY A 408 -12.95 41.45 -15.24
N ILE A 409 -12.76 40.15 -14.99
CA ILE A 409 -12.33 39.64 -13.69
C ILE A 409 -10.81 39.65 -13.73
N ALA A 410 -10.21 40.61 -13.02
CA ALA A 410 -8.78 40.63 -12.77
C ALA A 410 -8.44 39.48 -11.81
N THR A 411 -7.97 38.35 -12.34
CA THR A 411 -7.37 37.29 -11.52
C THR A 411 -5.96 37.73 -11.13
N SER A 412 -5.87 38.34 -9.95
CA SER A 412 -4.60 38.50 -9.25
C SER A 412 -4.03 37.11 -8.94
N PRO A 413 -2.78 36.78 -9.28
CA PRO A 413 -2.21 35.49 -8.95
C PRO A 413 -2.13 35.38 -7.42
N MET A 414 -2.91 34.46 -6.84
CA MET A 414 -2.77 34.08 -5.44
C MET A 414 -1.33 33.61 -5.24
N ARG A 415 -0.54 34.40 -4.51
CA ARG A 415 0.73 33.94 -3.97
C ARG A 415 0.39 32.80 -3.03
N ILE A 416 0.77 31.59 -3.43
CA ILE A 416 0.81 30.45 -2.51
C ILE A 416 1.90 30.81 -1.50
N ASP A 417 1.50 31.25 -0.31
CA ASP A 417 2.44 31.49 0.78
C ASP A 417 3.17 30.17 1.05
N GLU A 418 4.45 30.11 0.67
CA GLU A 418 5.25 28.93 0.90
C GLU A 418 5.37 28.70 2.41
N ASP A 419 5.06 27.48 2.81
CA ASP A 419 5.22 26.98 4.18
C ASP A 419 6.59 27.42 4.76
N PRO A 420 6.61 28.18 5.87
CA PRO A 420 7.83 28.68 6.49
C PRO A 420 8.87 27.58 6.75
N PHE A 421 8.41 26.35 7.05
CA PHE A 421 9.26 25.20 7.25
C PHE A 421 9.94 24.78 5.94
N LYS A 422 9.19 24.70 4.82
CA LYS A 422 9.75 24.35 3.51
C LYS A 422 10.73 25.39 2.98
N LYS A 423 10.50 26.66 3.30
CA LYS A 423 11.45 27.74 2.99
C LYS A 423 12.77 27.56 3.74
N LEU A 424 12.69 27.32 5.05
CA LEU A 424 13.86 27.15 5.91
C LEU A 424 14.69 25.90 5.55
N VAL A 425 14.02 24.77 5.21
CA VAL A 425 14.70 23.55 4.75
C VAL A 425 15.44 23.78 3.43
N ARG A 426 14.84 24.56 2.50
CA ARG A 426 15.50 24.90 1.23
C ARG A 426 16.71 25.82 1.43
N GLU A 427 16.59 26.86 2.26
CA GLU A 427 17.72 27.75 2.58
C GLU A 427 18.91 26.96 3.15
N LYS A 428 18.66 26.03 4.08
CA LYS A 428 19.72 25.18 4.65
C LYS A 428 20.33 24.21 3.65
N TRP A 429 19.52 23.70 2.72
CA TRP A 429 19.99 22.84 1.65
C TRP A 429 20.90 23.60 0.68
N ASP A 430 20.54 24.83 0.32
CA ASP A 430 21.34 25.68 -0.58
C ASP A 430 22.66 26.14 0.08
N GLU A 431 22.64 26.49 1.37
CA GLU A 431 23.85 26.75 2.15
C GLU A 431 24.82 25.56 2.09
N PHE A 432 24.30 24.35 2.29
CA PHE A 432 25.10 23.13 2.23
C PHE A 432 25.65 22.82 0.84
N ARG A 433 24.84 23.02 -0.20
CA ARG A 433 25.23 22.80 -1.60
C ARG A 433 26.43 23.66 -2.00
N ASN A 434 26.56 24.84 -1.41
CA ASN A 434 27.62 25.80 -1.67
C ASN A 434 28.90 25.57 -0.83
N LEU A 435 28.91 24.60 0.10
CA LEU A 435 30.11 24.30 0.88
C LEU A 435 31.15 23.53 0.06
N PRO A 436 32.46 23.81 0.24
CA PRO A 436 33.51 22.98 -0.32
C PRO A 436 33.48 21.59 0.32
N ASN A 437 33.45 20.53 -0.50
CA ASN A 437 33.31 19.13 -0.05
C ASN A 437 32.04 18.86 0.78
N PRO A 438 30.83 18.95 0.17
CA PRO A 438 29.55 18.71 0.87
C PRO A 438 29.50 17.33 1.53
N LYS A 439 30.21 16.34 0.99
CA LYS A 439 30.31 14.99 1.55
C LYS A 439 30.83 14.94 2.99
N GLN A 440 31.74 15.85 3.37
CA GLN A 440 32.29 15.90 4.74
C GLN A 440 31.35 16.57 5.74
N HIS A 441 30.33 17.30 5.25
CA HIS A 441 29.42 18.09 6.07
C HIS A 441 28.02 17.47 6.21
N LEU A 442 27.76 16.30 5.61
CA LEU A 442 26.47 15.60 5.65
C LEU A 442 25.97 15.34 7.07
N SER A 443 26.87 14.95 7.98
CA SER A 443 26.53 14.73 9.40
C SER A 443 26.11 16.02 10.11
N THR A 444 26.66 17.16 9.69
CA THR A 444 26.34 18.47 10.23
C THR A 444 25.00 18.95 9.70
N LEU A 445 24.74 18.82 8.39
CA LEU A 445 23.44 19.13 7.79
C LEU A 445 22.32 18.29 8.41
N LYS A 446 22.52 16.98 8.55
CA LYS A 446 21.54 16.09 9.18
C LYS A 446 21.22 16.53 10.60
N ARG A 447 22.23 16.94 11.37
CA ARG A 447 22.05 17.47 12.73
C ARG A 447 21.25 18.75 12.73
N GLU A 448 21.55 19.69 11.85
CA GLU A 448 20.85 20.99 11.76
C GLU A 448 19.38 20.83 11.34
N ILE A 449 19.10 20.01 10.32
CA ILE A 449 17.71 19.71 9.90
C ILE A 449 16.93 19.08 11.05
N MET A 450 17.50 18.11 11.76
CA MET A 450 16.84 17.48 12.91
C MET A 450 16.59 18.47 14.05
N THR A 451 17.51 19.40 14.31
CA THR A 451 17.31 20.47 15.31
C THR A 451 16.14 21.38 14.92
N ILE A 452 16.02 21.75 13.64
CA ILE A 452 14.93 22.58 13.14
C ILE A 452 13.58 21.85 13.27
N ILE A 453 13.54 20.58 12.89
CA ILE A 453 12.34 19.73 13.01
C ILE A 453 11.90 19.64 14.48
N ASN A 454 12.82 19.31 15.38
CA ASN A 454 12.51 19.17 16.81
C ASN A 454 12.02 20.49 17.43
N LYS A 455 12.60 21.62 17.00
CA LYS A 455 12.14 22.95 17.42
C LYS A 455 10.72 23.24 16.92
N ALA A 456 10.46 22.99 15.64
CA ALA A 456 9.13 23.20 15.05
C ALA A 456 8.05 22.35 15.74
N PHE A 457 8.36 21.12 16.13
CA PHE A 457 7.45 20.29 16.92
C PHE A 457 7.26 20.80 18.35
N SER A 458 8.33 21.30 18.99
CA SER A 458 8.25 21.86 20.35
C SER A 458 7.43 23.16 20.39
N ASP A 459 7.51 23.97 19.33
CA ASP A 459 6.77 25.22 19.20
C ASP A 459 5.28 24.99 18.85
N ALA A 460 4.92 23.81 18.33
CA ALA A 460 3.54 23.45 17.98
C ALA A 460 2.76 22.76 19.13
N ASP A 461 3.47 22.28 20.17
CA ASP A 461 2.89 21.68 21.38
C ASP A 461 2.59 22.72 22.50
N MET A 462 2.75 24.02 22.20
CA MET A 462 2.28 25.16 23.03
C MET A 462 1.10 25.83 22.36
#